data_AF-A0A6I9XD73-F1
#
_entry.id   AF-A0A6I9XD73-F1
#
_cell.length_a   1.000
_cell.length_b   1.000
_cell.length_c   1.000
_cell.angle_alpha   90.00
_cell.angle_beta   90.00
_cell.angle_gamma   90.00
#
_symmetry.space_group_name_H-M   'P 1'
#
loop_
_entity.id
_entity.type
_entity.pdbx_description
1 polymer ?
#
loop_
_entity_poly.entity_id
_entity_poly.type
_entity_poly.pdbx_seq_one_letter_code
_entity_poly.pdbx_strand_id
1 'polypeptide(L)'
;MRAPKGLAFAEIQSRQLILQWEPLGYNLTRCHTYTVTLCYRYAVGTGHNQTFRECVKMEHGTNHYTIKNLLPYKNVHVKLILSNPEGRKEGKEMIFQTDEDVPGGIASESLTFTPLEDMIFLKWEEPVEPNGLITQYEISYQSIESFDPAVNVPGPRRTVSKLRNETYHVFSNLHPGTTYLFSVRARTGKGFGQTALTEITTNISVQHLEMTTKRKIIGRLVPCRCFRGEEEIVSVLDYSHCSLQQVPKEVFNFERTLEELYLDANQIEELPKQLFNCQALRKLSIPDNDLSSLPTSIASLVNLKELDISKNGIQDFPENIKCCKCLTIIEASVNPISKLPDGFTQLLNLTQLYLNDAFLEFLPANFGRLVKLRILELRENHLKTLPNM
;
A
#
# COMPACT_ATOMS: atom_id res chain seq x y z
N MET A 1 -9.09 40.50 42.64
CA MET A 1 -8.04 39.70 41.98
C MET A 1 -8.04 39.92 40.47
N ARG A 2 -6.89 39.91 39.80
CA ARG A 2 -6.77 40.04 38.32
C ARG A 2 -6.14 38.78 37.71
N ALA A 3 -6.34 38.56 36.40
CA ALA A 3 -5.73 37.45 35.69
C ALA A 3 -4.20 37.60 35.57
N PRO A 4 -3.41 36.52 35.72
CA PRO A 4 -1.98 36.53 35.44
C PRO A 4 -1.67 36.99 34.01
N LYS A 5 -0.54 37.69 33.82
CA LYS A 5 -0.08 38.20 32.53
C LYS A 5 1.40 37.87 32.31
N GLY A 6 1.87 38.12 31.09
CA GLY A 6 3.28 37.98 30.73
C GLY A 6 3.76 36.53 30.58
N LEU A 7 2.85 35.55 30.42
CA LEU A 7 3.25 34.17 30.12
C LEU A 7 3.98 34.12 28.77
N ALA A 8 5.26 33.82 28.81
CA ALA A 8 6.15 33.71 27.65
C ALA A 8 7.10 32.52 27.81
N PHE A 9 7.74 32.10 26.72
CA PHE A 9 8.86 31.18 26.79
C PHE A 9 10.14 31.95 27.13
N ALA A 10 10.99 31.34 27.94
CA ALA A 10 12.40 31.70 28.04
C ALA A 10 13.22 30.91 27.01
N GLU A 11 12.88 29.63 26.82
CA GLU A 11 13.55 28.74 25.88
C GLU A 11 12.56 27.66 25.38
N ILE A 12 12.69 27.29 24.12
CA ILE A 12 11.93 26.21 23.48
C ILE A 12 12.93 25.15 23.02
N GLN A 13 12.67 23.90 23.37
CA GLN A 13 13.41 22.74 22.90
C GLN A 13 12.44 21.64 22.43
N SER A 14 12.96 20.57 21.85
CA SER A 14 12.13 19.51 21.26
C SER A 14 11.26 18.78 22.30
N ARG A 15 11.78 18.62 23.51
CA ARG A 15 11.12 17.84 24.59
C ARG A 15 10.90 18.62 25.88
N GLN A 16 11.19 19.91 25.87
CA GLN A 16 10.95 20.78 27.02
C GLN A 16 10.62 22.22 26.62
N LEU A 17 9.82 22.87 27.45
CA LEU A 17 9.51 24.29 27.37
C LEU A 17 9.88 24.94 28.69
N ILE A 18 10.77 25.94 28.66
CA ILE A 18 11.08 26.77 29.82
C ILE A 18 10.21 28.01 29.72
N LEU A 19 9.32 28.18 30.69
CA LEU A 19 8.32 29.24 30.71
C LEU A 19 8.63 30.23 31.82
N GLN A 20 8.27 31.49 31.59
CA GLN A 20 8.39 32.57 32.57
C GLN A 20 7.16 33.48 32.50
N TRP A 21 6.86 34.15 33.62
CA TRP A 21 5.78 35.13 33.72
C TRP A 21 6.12 36.27 34.67
N GLU A 22 5.31 37.33 34.61
CA GLU A 22 5.46 38.49 35.50
C GLU A 22 5.26 38.09 36.97
N PRO A 23 6.15 38.49 37.89
CA PRO A 23 5.97 38.23 39.31
C PRO A 23 4.62 38.72 39.83
N LEU A 24 3.95 37.89 40.62
CA LEU A 24 2.63 38.22 41.16
C LEU A 24 2.76 38.99 42.48
N GLY A 25 2.50 40.30 42.42
CA GLY A 25 2.40 41.14 43.62
C GLY A 25 1.00 41.17 44.23
N TYR A 26 0.89 41.71 45.44
CA TYR A 26 -0.38 41.85 46.19
C TYR A 26 -1.48 42.58 45.38
N ASN A 27 -1.09 43.53 44.52
CA ASN A 27 -2.02 44.26 43.64
C ASN A 27 -2.81 43.34 42.69
N LEU A 28 -2.23 42.20 42.31
CA LEU A 28 -2.82 41.17 41.46
C LEU A 28 -3.59 40.14 42.29
N THR A 29 -2.97 39.59 43.33
CA THR A 29 -3.51 38.48 44.14
C THR A 29 -4.63 38.93 45.06
N ARG A 30 -4.55 40.16 45.60
CA ARG A 30 -5.47 40.73 46.61
C ARG A 30 -5.61 39.86 47.87
N CYS A 31 -4.65 38.97 48.10
CA CYS A 31 -4.59 38.07 49.24
C CYS A 31 -3.13 37.61 49.44
N HIS A 32 -2.72 37.40 50.69
CA HIS A 32 -1.41 36.82 51.02
C HIS A 32 -1.38 35.30 50.81
N THR A 33 -2.54 34.66 50.89
CA THR A 33 -2.72 33.23 50.63
C THR A 33 -3.29 33.05 49.23
N TYR A 34 -2.46 32.61 48.30
CA TYR A 34 -2.87 32.33 46.93
C TYR A 34 -2.14 31.10 46.38
N THR A 35 -2.64 30.57 45.27
CA THR A 35 -2.02 29.48 44.53
C THR A 35 -1.99 29.82 43.06
N VAL A 36 -0.83 29.61 42.44
CA VAL A 36 -0.67 29.66 40.99
C VAL A 36 -0.67 28.24 40.47
N THR A 37 -1.46 27.98 39.43
CA THR A 37 -1.50 26.68 38.75
C THR A 37 -1.20 26.90 37.28
N LEU A 38 -0.19 26.18 36.78
CA LEU A 38 0.12 26.13 35.36
C LEU A 38 -0.58 24.91 34.77
N CYS A 39 -1.45 25.12 33.80
CA CYS A 39 -2.10 24.04 33.07
C CYS A 39 -1.65 24.04 31.62
N TYR A 40 -1.37 22.84 31.10
CA TYR A 40 -0.98 22.67 29.71
C TYR A 40 -1.65 21.47 29.06
N ARG A 41 -1.78 21.51 27.74
CA ARG A 41 -2.37 20.44 26.93
C ARG A 41 -1.76 20.37 25.53
N TYR A 42 -1.66 19.17 24.99
CA TYR A 42 -1.20 18.92 23.61
C TYR A 42 -1.81 17.62 23.07
N ALA A 43 -1.78 17.45 21.74
CA ALA A 43 -2.26 16.25 21.07
C ALA A 43 -1.17 15.16 21.02
N VAL A 44 -1.51 13.93 21.39
CA VAL A 44 -0.57 12.79 21.51
C VAL A 44 -0.53 11.92 20.25
N GLY A 45 -1.55 12.01 19.37
CA GLY A 45 -1.63 11.21 18.13
C GLY A 45 -2.30 11.95 16.97
N THR A 46 -2.52 11.23 15.87
CA THR A 46 -3.21 11.71 14.64
C THR A 46 -4.74 11.66 14.74
N GLY A 47 -5.30 10.96 15.74
CA GLY A 47 -6.74 10.88 15.99
C GLY A 47 -7.27 11.98 16.92
N HIS A 48 -8.48 12.49 16.65
CA HIS A 48 -9.12 13.61 17.36
C HIS A 48 -9.37 13.43 18.87
N ASN A 49 -9.13 12.25 19.45
CA ASN A 49 -9.56 11.90 20.82
C ASN A 49 -8.44 11.68 21.84
N GLN A 50 -7.17 11.93 21.51
CA GLN A 50 -6.05 11.74 22.46
C GLN A 50 -5.35 13.07 22.78
N THR A 51 -5.93 13.85 23.69
CA THR A 51 -5.30 15.08 24.23
C THR A 51 -4.72 14.82 25.62
N PHE A 52 -3.42 15.01 25.79
CA PHE A 52 -2.81 15.06 27.12
C PHE A 52 -3.15 16.39 27.79
N ARG A 53 -3.44 16.36 29.09
CA ARG A 53 -3.73 17.55 29.90
C ARG A 53 -3.14 17.38 31.29
N GLU A 54 -2.43 18.39 31.76
CA GLU A 54 -1.86 18.40 33.11
C GLU A 54 -1.93 19.79 33.73
N CYS A 55 -2.07 19.85 35.04
CA CYS A 55 -2.10 21.07 35.83
C CYS A 55 -1.20 20.92 37.06
N VAL A 56 -0.21 21.79 37.18
CA VAL A 56 0.79 21.75 38.25
C VAL A 56 0.64 22.99 39.12
N LYS A 57 0.59 22.81 40.45
CA LYS A 57 0.59 23.92 41.40
C LYS A 57 2.03 24.39 41.60
N MET A 58 2.24 25.69 41.48
CA MET A 58 3.55 26.31 41.60
C MET A 58 3.88 26.63 43.06
N GLU A 59 5.16 26.55 43.40
CA GLU A 59 5.66 27.01 44.71
C GLU A 59 5.51 28.53 44.84
N HIS A 60 5.35 28.99 46.08
CA HIS A 60 5.12 30.41 46.33
C HIS A 60 6.35 31.24 45.95
N GLY A 61 6.14 32.34 45.20
CA GLY A 61 7.22 33.22 44.72
C GLY A 61 7.91 32.76 43.43
N THR A 62 7.57 31.59 42.89
CA THR A 62 8.08 31.15 41.59
C THR A 62 7.40 31.90 40.44
N ASN A 63 8.21 32.26 39.44
CA ASN A 63 7.77 32.97 38.24
C ASN A 63 8.24 32.29 36.94
N HIS A 64 8.74 31.06 37.06
CA HIS A 64 9.18 30.24 35.94
C HIS A 64 8.83 28.78 36.19
N TYR A 65 8.73 27.99 35.12
CA TYR A 65 8.49 26.56 35.20
C TYR A 65 8.99 25.86 33.93
N THR A 66 9.56 24.66 34.09
CA THR A 66 9.98 23.84 32.94
C THR A 66 9.02 22.67 32.77
N ILE A 67 8.29 22.67 31.66
CA ILE A 67 7.54 21.49 31.22
C ILE A 67 8.53 20.55 30.54
N LYS A 68 8.57 19.29 30.97
CA LYS A 68 9.50 18.25 30.46
C LYS A 68 8.73 17.11 29.78
N ASN A 69 9.46 16.22 29.11
CA ASN A 69 8.92 15.02 28.46
C ASN A 69 7.83 15.32 27.43
N LEU A 70 7.95 16.45 26.74
CA LEU A 70 7.05 16.81 25.63
C LEU A 70 7.41 16.05 24.36
N LEU A 71 6.44 15.93 23.47
CA LEU A 71 6.66 15.41 22.12
C LEU A 71 7.23 16.51 21.21
N PRO A 72 8.23 16.20 20.35
CA PRO A 72 8.76 17.14 19.37
C PRO A 72 7.73 17.60 18.35
N TYR A 73 7.93 18.81 17.83
CA TYR A 73 7.10 19.40 16.78
C TYR A 73 5.59 19.39 17.09
N LYS A 74 5.20 19.67 18.33
CA LYS A 74 3.79 19.74 18.77
C LYS A 74 3.44 21.11 19.33
N ASN A 75 2.21 21.52 19.05
CA ASN A 75 1.61 22.71 19.66
C ASN A 75 1.15 22.40 21.08
N VAL A 76 1.78 23.04 22.06
CA VAL A 76 1.46 22.98 23.48
C VAL A 76 0.70 24.24 23.87
N HIS A 77 -0.54 24.05 24.31
CA HIS A 77 -1.37 25.13 24.83
C HIS A 77 -1.12 25.26 26.33
N VAL A 78 -0.77 26.45 26.81
CA VAL A 78 -0.42 26.71 28.21
C VAL A 78 -1.21 27.89 28.75
N LYS A 79 -1.71 27.78 29.98
CA LYS A 79 -2.33 28.89 30.71
C LYS A 79 -1.97 28.87 32.18
N LEU A 80 -1.91 30.07 32.77
CA LEU A 80 -1.77 30.26 34.21
C LEU A 80 -3.14 30.52 34.84
N ILE A 81 -3.34 29.98 36.03
CA ILE A 81 -4.54 30.13 36.82
C ILE A 81 -4.14 30.62 38.19
N LEU A 82 -4.66 31.77 38.60
CA LEU A 82 -4.49 32.31 39.94
C LEU A 82 -5.75 32.06 40.75
N SER A 83 -5.59 31.45 41.92
CA SER A 83 -6.69 31.18 42.85
C SER A 83 -6.35 31.70 44.24
N ASN A 84 -7.33 32.27 44.92
CA ASN A 84 -7.30 32.62 46.33
C ASN A 84 -8.64 32.18 46.98
N PRO A 85 -8.85 32.33 48.29
CA PRO A 85 -10.11 31.93 48.93
C PRO A 85 -11.38 32.56 48.33
N GLU A 86 -11.25 33.75 47.76
CA GLU A 86 -12.36 34.54 47.18
C GLU A 86 -12.70 34.14 45.73
N GLY A 87 -11.83 33.38 45.06
CA GLY A 87 -12.12 32.89 43.71
C GLY A 87 -10.91 32.58 42.84
N ARG A 88 -11.16 32.49 41.53
CA ARG A 88 -10.22 32.03 40.50
C ARG A 88 -10.22 32.95 39.28
N LYS A 89 -9.04 33.24 38.72
CA LYS A 89 -8.87 33.97 37.46
C LYS A 89 -7.86 33.26 36.57
N GLU A 90 -8.25 33.01 35.32
CA GLU A 90 -7.39 32.42 34.31
C GLU A 90 -6.71 33.52 33.47
N GLY A 91 -5.43 33.33 33.18
CA GLY A 91 -4.69 34.10 32.19
C GLY A 91 -5.05 33.69 30.75
N LYS A 92 -4.53 34.43 29.78
CA LYS A 92 -4.68 34.11 28.36
C LYS A 92 -3.99 32.76 28.06
N GLU A 93 -4.66 31.87 27.32
CA GLU A 93 -4.05 30.65 26.80
C GLU A 93 -3.06 31.02 25.69
N MET A 94 -1.82 30.57 25.82
CA MET A 94 -0.73 30.78 24.86
C MET A 94 -0.41 29.44 24.18
N ILE A 95 0.05 29.49 22.93
CA ILE A 95 0.43 28.30 22.17
C ILE A 95 1.91 28.39 21.86
N PHE A 96 2.66 27.35 22.22
CA PHE A 96 4.08 27.22 21.92
C PHE A 96 4.30 25.92 21.14
N GLN A 97 5.02 25.98 20.02
CA GLN A 97 5.40 24.79 19.28
C GLN A 97 6.76 24.32 19.77
N THR A 98 6.88 23.05 20.17
CA THR A 98 8.19 22.46 20.48
C THR A 98 9.05 22.38 19.23
N ASP A 99 10.37 22.47 19.41
CA ASP A 99 11.33 22.33 18.32
C ASP A 99 11.20 20.95 17.64
N GLU A 100 11.62 20.86 16.38
CA GLU A 100 11.81 19.56 15.72
C GLU A 100 12.88 18.73 16.45
N ASP A 101 12.81 17.41 16.26
CA ASP A 101 13.85 16.46 16.63
C ASP A 101 14.13 15.54 15.42
N VAL A 102 15.12 14.67 15.53
CA VAL A 102 15.35 13.63 14.52
C VAL A 102 14.17 12.64 14.49
N PRO A 103 13.78 12.11 13.31
CA PRO A 103 12.70 11.13 13.21
C PRO A 103 12.97 9.85 13.99
N GLY A 104 11.89 9.19 14.40
CA GLY A 104 11.92 7.78 14.80
C GLY A 104 12.23 6.84 13.63
N GLY A 105 12.30 5.54 13.93
CA GLY A 105 12.50 4.50 12.92
C GLY A 105 11.29 4.36 12.01
N ILE A 106 11.54 3.95 10.77
CA ILE A 106 10.48 3.46 9.88
C ILE A 106 10.15 2.04 10.35
N ALA A 107 8.86 1.76 10.53
CA ALA A 107 8.41 0.48 11.06
C ALA A 107 8.72 -0.64 10.04
N SER A 108 9.24 -1.78 10.50
CA SER A 108 9.66 -2.86 9.61
C SER A 108 8.50 -3.39 8.76
N GLU A 109 7.30 -3.41 9.31
CA GLU A 109 6.05 -3.77 8.64
C GLU A 109 5.65 -2.83 7.50
N SER A 110 6.15 -1.59 7.51
CA SER A 110 5.90 -0.64 6.42
C SER A 110 6.89 -0.79 5.26
N LEU A 111 8.02 -1.47 5.48
CA LEU A 111 9.03 -1.74 4.45
C LEU A 111 8.60 -2.94 3.61
N THR A 112 8.09 -2.67 2.41
CA THR A 112 7.71 -3.70 1.45
C THR A 112 8.84 -3.89 0.45
N PHE A 113 9.43 -5.08 0.44
CA PHE A 113 10.45 -5.47 -0.54
C PHE A 113 9.92 -6.52 -1.50
N THR A 114 10.23 -6.37 -2.78
CA THR A 114 9.91 -7.35 -3.83
C THR A 114 11.20 -7.71 -4.56
N PRO A 115 11.89 -8.80 -4.15
CA PRO A 115 13.09 -9.25 -4.84
C PRO A 115 12.77 -9.92 -6.18
N LEU A 116 13.57 -9.57 -7.19
CA LEU A 116 13.66 -10.18 -8.51
C LEU A 116 15.08 -10.73 -8.69
N GLU A 117 15.40 -11.25 -9.87
CA GLU A 117 16.72 -11.85 -10.15
C GLU A 117 17.86 -10.83 -10.04
N ASP A 118 17.74 -9.70 -10.72
CA ASP A 118 18.76 -8.65 -10.79
C ASP A 118 18.26 -7.31 -10.23
N MET A 119 17.09 -7.31 -9.59
CA MET A 119 16.47 -6.10 -9.05
C MET A 119 15.76 -6.35 -7.72
N ILE A 120 15.60 -5.29 -6.92
CA ILE A 120 14.75 -5.28 -5.73
C ILE A 120 13.91 -4.00 -5.77
N PHE A 121 12.58 -4.13 -5.71
CA PHE A 121 11.69 -3.00 -5.48
C PHE A 121 11.50 -2.81 -3.97
N LEU A 122 11.60 -1.57 -3.49
CA LEU A 122 11.39 -1.18 -2.10
C LEU A 122 10.34 -0.07 -2.05
N LYS A 123 9.32 -0.24 -1.20
CA LYS A 123 8.35 0.81 -0.83
C LYS A 123 8.29 0.93 0.70
N TRP A 124 8.08 2.14 1.21
CA TRP A 124 7.99 2.41 2.64
C TRP A 124 6.89 3.42 2.97
N GLU A 125 6.57 3.56 4.25
CA GLU A 125 5.72 4.65 4.77
C GLU A 125 6.53 5.66 5.60
N GLU A 126 5.90 6.77 5.97
CA GLU A 126 6.53 7.74 6.87
C GLU A 126 6.78 7.12 8.28
N PRO A 127 7.80 7.58 9.02
CA PRO A 127 8.03 7.10 10.39
C PRO A 127 6.82 7.33 11.28
N VAL A 128 6.53 6.38 12.17
CA VAL A 128 5.43 6.48 13.15
C VAL A 128 5.58 7.73 14.03
N GLU A 129 6.83 8.08 14.36
CA GLU A 129 7.18 9.28 15.12
C GLU A 129 8.03 10.22 14.23
N PRO A 130 7.43 11.06 13.38
CA PRO A 130 8.18 11.89 12.44
C PRO A 130 8.99 13.00 13.14
N ASN A 131 8.58 13.42 14.35
CA ASN A 131 9.24 14.42 15.20
C ASN A 131 9.53 15.80 14.53
N GLY A 132 8.90 16.06 13.39
CA GLY A 132 9.16 17.23 12.56
C GLY A 132 8.61 17.00 11.15
N LEU A 133 8.90 17.93 10.24
CA LEU A 133 8.60 17.73 8.83
C LEU A 133 9.65 16.83 8.19
N ILE A 134 9.21 15.71 7.62
CA ILE A 134 10.11 14.86 6.82
C ILE A 134 10.51 15.63 5.55
N THR A 135 11.81 15.72 5.32
CA THR A 135 12.41 16.44 4.18
C THR A 135 13.02 15.49 3.16
N GLN A 136 13.61 14.38 3.62
CA GLN A 136 14.36 13.44 2.80
C GLN A 136 14.37 12.05 3.43
N TYR A 137 14.45 11.03 2.58
CA TYR A 137 14.81 9.65 2.93
C TYR A 137 16.19 9.33 2.37
N GLU A 138 16.97 8.57 3.12
CA GLU A 138 18.22 7.99 2.66
C GLU A 138 18.12 6.47 2.77
N ILE A 139 18.40 5.81 1.66
CA ILE A 139 18.41 4.36 1.55
C ILE A 139 19.81 3.92 1.15
N SER A 140 20.38 2.97 1.88
CA SER A 140 21.65 2.37 1.49
C SER A 140 21.54 0.87 1.41
N TYR A 141 22.37 0.25 0.58
CA TYR A 141 22.37 -1.19 0.39
C TYR A 141 23.79 -1.72 0.18
N GLN A 142 24.03 -2.94 0.64
CA GLN A 142 25.32 -3.62 0.56
C GLN A 142 25.10 -5.13 0.43
N SER A 143 25.78 -5.79 -0.51
CA SER A 143 25.76 -7.26 -0.55
C SER A 143 26.52 -7.83 0.64
N ILE A 144 25.93 -8.79 1.32
CA ILE A 144 26.50 -9.42 2.53
C ILE A 144 26.76 -10.91 2.34
N GLU A 145 26.01 -11.58 1.46
CA GLU A 145 26.13 -13.00 1.16
C GLU A 145 25.72 -13.28 -0.28
N SER A 146 26.30 -14.28 -0.94
CA SER A 146 25.95 -14.68 -2.32
C SER A 146 26.11 -16.18 -2.51
N PHE A 147 25.22 -16.79 -3.29
CA PHE A 147 25.34 -18.17 -3.75
C PHE A 147 26.38 -18.34 -4.87
N ASP A 148 26.68 -17.27 -5.62
CA ASP A 148 27.75 -17.26 -6.63
C ASP A 148 29.08 -16.86 -5.99
N PRO A 149 30.09 -17.76 -5.95
CA PRO A 149 31.41 -17.48 -5.39
C PRO A 149 32.22 -16.43 -6.16
N ALA A 150 31.79 -16.02 -7.36
CA ALA A 150 32.41 -14.92 -8.10
C ALA A 150 32.01 -13.53 -7.56
N VAL A 151 30.93 -13.45 -6.77
CA VAL A 151 30.46 -12.19 -6.19
C VAL A 151 31.25 -11.88 -4.93
N ASN A 152 31.93 -10.73 -4.92
CA ASN A 152 32.66 -10.27 -3.74
C ASN A 152 31.68 -9.80 -2.66
N VAL A 153 31.71 -10.48 -1.51
CA VAL A 153 30.95 -10.11 -0.31
C VAL A 153 31.90 -9.94 0.89
N PRO A 154 31.75 -8.86 1.70
CA PRO A 154 30.76 -7.80 1.53
C PRO A 154 31.10 -6.86 0.36
N GLY A 155 30.09 -6.47 -0.41
CA GLY A 155 30.26 -5.54 -1.53
C GLY A 155 30.42 -4.08 -1.08
N PRO A 156 30.63 -3.13 -2.02
CA PRO A 156 30.63 -1.71 -1.70
C PRO A 156 29.23 -1.24 -1.26
N ARG A 157 29.18 -0.44 -0.19
CA ARG A 157 27.93 0.20 0.23
C ARG A 157 27.55 1.31 -0.75
N ARG A 158 26.31 1.29 -1.22
CA ARG A 158 25.74 2.31 -2.10
C ARG A 158 24.60 3.01 -1.39
N THR A 159 24.42 4.30 -1.66
CA THR A 159 23.40 5.14 -1.01
C THR A 159 22.62 5.93 -2.04
N VAL A 160 21.31 6.03 -1.83
CA VAL A 160 20.34 6.76 -2.64
C VAL A 160 19.56 7.70 -1.73
N SER A 161 19.32 8.91 -2.19
CA SER A 161 18.50 9.88 -1.47
C SER A 161 17.20 10.16 -2.22
N LYS A 162 16.11 10.29 -1.47
CA LYS A 162 14.74 10.46 -1.97
C LYS A 162 14.06 11.63 -1.26
N LEU A 163 13.27 12.40 -2.00
CA LEU A 163 12.47 13.48 -1.42
C LEU A 163 11.32 12.89 -0.60
N ARG A 164 10.72 13.69 0.29
CA ARG A 164 9.61 13.26 1.18
C ARG A 164 8.42 12.61 0.46
N ASN A 165 8.16 12.98 -0.79
CA ASN A 165 7.04 12.48 -1.59
C ASN A 165 7.40 11.23 -2.42
N GLU A 166 8.65 10.79 -2.39
CA GLU A 166 9.12 9.60 -3.08
C GLU A 166 9.34 8.46 -2.07
N THR A 167 8.30 7.69 -1.77
CA THR A 167 8.35 6.60 -0.79
C THR A 167 8.57 5.22 -1.41
N TYR A 168 9.24 5.17 -2.55
CA TYR A 168 9.62 3.94 -3.23
C TYR A 168 10.94 4.10 -4.01
N HIS A 169 11.61 2.98 -4.27
CA HIS A 169 12.80 2.92 -5.10
C HIS A 169 13.00 1.53 -5.72
N VAL A 170 13.53 1.50 -6.93
CA VAL A 170 13.95 0.27 -7.63
C VAL A 170 15.47 0.21 -7.65
N PHE A 171 16.02 -0.84 -7.06
CA PHE A 171 17.43 -1.17 -7.18
C PHE A 171 17.61 -2.13 -8.35
N SER A 172 18.39 -1.75 -9.37
CA SER A 172 18.65 -2.58 -10.55
C SER A 172 20.12 -3.00 -10.63
N ASN A 173 20.43 -3.97 -11.49
CA ASN A 173 21.77 -4.52 -11.70
C ASN A 173 22.38 -5.12 -10.41
N LEU A 174 21.55 -5.82 -9.65
CA LEU A 174 21.94 -6.63 -8.50
C LEU A 174 22.38 -8.03 -8.98
N HIS A 175 23.16 -8.71 -8.15
CA HIS A 175 23.59 -10.07 -8.44
C HIS A 175 22.48 -11.05 -8.05
N PRO A 176 22.14 -12.04 -8.88
CA PRO A 176 21.18 -13.09 -8.53
C PRO A 176 21.63 -13.92 -7.32
N GLY A 177 20.68 -14.40 -6.51
CA GLY A 177 21.00 -15.21 -5.33
C GLY A 177 21.92 -14.51 -4.32
N THR A 178 21.88 -13.18 -4.26
CA THR A 178 22.73 -12.38 -3.39
C THR A 178 21.86 -11.69 -2.35
N THR A 179 22.22 -11.85 -1.08
CA THR A 179 21.58 -11.16 0.04
C THR A 179 22.17 -9.77 0.18
N TYR A 180 21.28 -8.78 0.17
CA TYR A 180 21.58 -7.37 0.36
C TYR A 180 21.01 -6.89 1.69
N LEU A 181 21.84 -6.22 2.49
CA LEU A 181 21.40 -5.50 3.67
C LEU A 181 21.00 -4.09 3.27
N PHE A 182 19.69 -3.80 3.36
CA PHE A 182 19.12 -2.48 3.14
C PHE A 182 19.04 -1.71 4.45
N SER A 183 19.29 -0.40 4.38
CA SER A 183 19.13 0.54 5.48
C SER A 183 18.29 1.72 5.05
N VAL A 184 17.15 1.98 5.69
CA VAL A 184 16.26 3.11 5.38
C VAL A 184 16.20 4.05 6.58
N ARG A 185 16.42 5.35 6.37
CA ARG A 185 16.27 6.37 7.42
C ARG A 185 15.67 7.67 6.88
N ALA A 186 14.84 8.30 7.69
CA ALA A 186 14.20 9.59 7.37
C ALA A 186 14.98 10.77 7.97
N ARG A 187 14.74 11.98 7.45
CA ARG A 187 15.41 13.22 7.88
C ARG A 187 14.43 14.37 8.10
N THR A 188 14.61 15.10 9.21
CA THR A 188 14.02 16.42 9.48
C THR A 188 15.05 17.54 9.34
N GLY A 189 14.67 18.78 9.67
CA GLY A 189 15.61 19.90 9.77
C GLY A 189 16.75 19.67 10.77
N LYS A 190 16.56 18.78 11.75
CA LYS A 190 17.57 18.43 12.76
C LYS A 190 18.52 17.31 12.35
N GLY A 191 18.23 16.56 11.29
CA GLY A 191 19.11 15.50 10.78
C GLY A 191 18.42 14.16 10.56
N PHE A 192 19.24 13.13 10.32
CA PHE A 192 18.76 11.76 10.09
C PHE A 192 18.37 11.07 11.39
N GLY A 193 17.22 10.40 11.35
CA GLY A 193 16.68 9.61 12.45
C GLY A 193 17.24 8.20 12.56
N GLN A 194 16.51 7.39 13.31
CA GLN A 194 16.82 5.96 13.45
C GLN A 194 16.75 5.24 12.11
N THR A 195 17.65 4.27 11.92
CA THR A 195 17.77 3.48 10.70
C THR A 195 17.05 2.14 10.85
N ALA A 196 16.15 1.83 9.93
CA ALA A 196 15.57 0.51 9.78
C ALA A 196 16.47 -0.35 8.88
N LEU A 197 16.78 -1.57 9.32
CA LEU A 197 17.65 -2.50 8.60
C LEU A 197 16.84 -3.74 8.18
N THR A 198 17.04 -4.19 6.94
CA THR A 198 16.35 -5.38 6.41
C THR A 198 17.24 -6.11 5.42
N GLU A 199 17.34 -7.43 5.56
CA GLU A 199 18.09 -8.28 4.64
C GLU A 199 17.15 -8.87 3.61
N ILE A 200 17.51 -8.74 2.34
CA ILE A 200 16.70 -9.22 1.21
C ILE A 200 17.59 -9.92 0.21
N THR A 201 17.24 -11.15 -0.13
CA THR A 201 17.95 -11.96 -1.12
C THR A 201 17.27 -11.83 -2.48
N THR A 202 18.04 -11.51 -3.52
CA THR A 202 17.57 -11.57 -4.91
C THR A 202 17.25 -13.00 -5.32
N ASN A 203 16.30 -13.17 -6.24
CA ASN A 203 15.93 -14.49 -6.73
C ASN A 203 17.07 -15.10 -7.56
N ILE A 204 17.07 -16.43 -7.68
CA ILE A 204 18.02 -17.17 -8.52
C ILE A 204 17.30 -17.57 -9.81
N SER A 205 17.92 -17.38 -10.99
CA SER A 205 17.39 -17.93 -12.24
C SER A 205 17.78 -19.40 -12.44
N VAL A 206 16.90 -20.13 -13.15
CA VAL A 206 17.07 -21.55 -13.49
C VAL A 206 18.34 -21.79 -14.32
N GLN A 207 18.84 -20.78 -15.06
CA GLN A 207 20.10 -20.89 -15.82
C GLN A 207 21.34 -21.02 -14.91
N HIS A 208 21.29 -20.53 -13.67
CA HIS A 208 22.41 -20.65 -12.72
C HIS A 208 22.43 -21.98 -11.95
N LEU A 209 21.30 -22.71 -11.91
CA LEU A 209 21.25 -24.08 -11.37
C LEU A 209 21.91 -25.12 -12.29
N GLU A 210 22.03 -24.84 -13.60
CA GLU A 210 22.67 -25.76 -14.55
C GLU A 210 24.20 -25.76 -14.47
N MET A 211 24.83 -24.71 -13.94
CA MET A 211 26.30 -24.62 -13.86
C MET A 211 26.92 -25.33 -12.64
N THR A 212 26.14 -25.70 -11.63
CA THR A 212 26.65 -26.35 -10.41
C THR A 212 26.45 -27.88 -10.37
N THR A 213 25.70 -28.47 -11.31
CA THR A 213 25.39 -29.92 -11.29
C THR A 213 26.38 -30.81 -12.08
N LYS A 214 27.51 -30.27 -12.57
CA LYS A 214 28.58 -31.08 -13.17
C LYS A 214 29.72 -31.41 -12.19
N ARG A 215 29.42 -32.01 -11.04
CA ARG A 215 30.36 -32.91 -10.36
C ARG A 215 29.64 -34.11 -9.76
N LYS A 216 29.94 -35.29 -10.32
CA LYS A 216 29.70 -36.61 -9.73
C LYS A 216 30.18 -36.60 -8.27
N ILE A 217 29.26 -36.70 -7.32
CA ILE A 217 29.54 -37.29 -6.01
C ILE A 217 28.42 -38.29 -5.72
N ILE A 218 28.85 -39.55 -5.58
CA ILE A 218 28.05 -40.68 -5.12
C ILE A 218 27.68 -40.36 -3.66
N GLY A 219 26.42 -40.02 -3.43
CA GLY A 219 25.90 -39.80 -2.09
C GLY A 219 24.39 -39.80 -2.15
N ARG A 220 23.75 -40.79 -1.54
CA ARG A 220 22.32 -40.73 -1.24
C ARG A 220 22.10 -39.50 -0.35
N LEU A 221 21.60 -38.40 -0.93
CA LEU A 221 20.94 -37.38 -0.12
C LEU A 221 19.57 -37.96 0.23
N VAL A 222 19.46 -38.46 1.44
CA VAL A 222 18.18 -38.78 2.07
C VAL A 222 17.37 -37.48 2.07
N PRO A 223 16.15 -37.44 1.50
CA PRO A 223 15.34 -36.23 1.59
C PRO A 223 14.95 -36.04 3.05
N CYS A 224 15.56 -35.04 3.71
CA CYS A 224 15.13 -34.60 5.03
C CYS A 224 13.70 -34.05 4.93
N ARG A 225 12.74 -34.73 5.58
CA ARG A 225 11.32 -34.35 5.68
C ARG A 225 11.06 -33.20 6.66
N CYS A 226 12.02 -32.29 6.88
CA CYS A 226 11.99 -31.33 7.98
C CYS A 226 11.81 -29.85 7.55
N PHE A 227 11.76 -29.56 6.25
CA PHE A 227 11.41 -28.24 5.72
C PHE A 227 10.38 -28.41 4.59
N ARG A 228 9.12 -28.67 4.96
CA ARG A 228 8.00 -28.15 4.17
C ARG A 228 7.83 -26.70 4.63
N GLY A 229 8.63 -25.80 4.09
CA GLY A 229 8.10 -24.46 3.88
C GLY A 229 6.99 -24.64 2.87
N GLU A 230 5.76 -24.32 3.25
CA GLU A 230 4.67 -24.24 2.28
C GLU A 230 5.11 -23.17 1.27
N GLU A 231 5.53 -23.60 0.07
CA GLU A 231 5.60 -22.68 -1.07
C GLU A 231 4.18 -22.11 -1.20
N GLU A 232 3.99 -20.83 -0.85
CA GLU A 232 2.71 -20.18 -1.04
C GLU A 232 2.36 -20.25 -2.53
N ILE A 233 1.42 -21.12 -2.87
CA ILE A 233 0.92 -21.27 -4.23
C ILE A 233 0.08 -20.05 -4.51
N VAL A 234 0.69 -19.02 -5.11
CA VAL A 234 -0.02 -17.83 -5.55
C VAL A 234 -0.99 -18.24 -6.65
N SER A 235 -2.26 -18.23 -6.27
CA SER A 235 -3.40 -18.60 -7.11
C SER A 235 -4.33 -17.42 -7.36
N VAL A 236 -4.19 -16.32 -6.62
CA VAL A 236 -5.02 -15.11 -6.76
C VAL A 236 -4.11 -13.90 -6.84
N LEU A 237 -4.32 -13.06 -7.85
CA LEU A 237 -3.64 -11.76 -7.98
C LEU A 237 -4.67 -10.66 -8.19
N ASP A 238 -4.52 -9.59 -7.43
CA ASP A 238 -5.36 -8.39 -7.54
C ASP A 238 -4.48 -7.17 -7.85
N TYR A 239 -4.69 -6.63 -9.04
CA TYR A 239 -4.05 -5.45 -9.60
C TYR A 239 -5.08 -4.37 -9.93
N SER A 240 -6.24 -4.40 -9.27
CA SER A 240 -7.30 -3.42 -9.45
C SER A 240 -6.85 -2.04 -8.99
N HIS A 241 -7.36 -0.98 -9.61
CA HIS A 241 -7.09 0.43 -9.23
C HIS A 241 -5.60 0.84 -9.23
N CYS A 242 -4.78 0.20 -10.06
CA CYS A 242 -3.33 0.42 -10.10
C CYS A 242 -2.89 1.43 -11.17
N SER A 243 -3.81 2.06 -11.90
CA SER A 243 -3.52 2.95 -13.04
C SER A 243 -2.61 2.28 -14.08
N LEU A 244 -2.84 0.99 -14.34
CA LEU A 244 -2.03 0.21 -15.26
C LEU A 244 -2.40 0.48 -16.70
N GLN A 245 -1.41 0.73 -17.55
CA GLN A 245 -1.61 0.81 -19.01
C GLN A 245 -1.53 -0.55 -19.71
N GLN A 246 -0.93 -1.55 -19.04
CA GLN A 246 -0.74 -2.91 -19.57
C GLN A 246 -0.77 -3.91 -18.42
N VAL A 247 -1.10 -5.17 -18.71
CA VAL A 247 -0.98 -6.25 -17.72
C VAL A 247 0.49 -6.43 -17.30
N PRO A 248 0.81 -6.34 -16.00
CA PRO A 248 2.18 -6.47 -15.51
C PRO A 248 2.79 -7.83 -15.88
N LYS A 249 4.06 -7.84 -16.28
CA LYS A 249 4.75 -9.09 -16.72
C LYS A 249 4.89 -10.10 -15.60
N GLU A 250 4.86 -9.63 -14.36
CA GLU A 250 4.97 -10.39 -13.12
C GLU A 250 3.81 -11.37 -12.94
N VAL A 251 2.63 -11.07 -13.51
CA VAL A 251 1.48 -11.99 -13.54
C VAL A 251 1.88 -13.34 -14.15
N PHE A 252 2.75 -13.33 -15.16
CA PHE A 252 3.17 -14.54 -15.89
C PHE A 252 4.17 -15.39 -15.11
N ASN A 253 4.72 -14.91 -14.00
CA ASN A 253 5.53 -15.75 -13.10
C ASN A 253 4.69 -16.87 -12.46
N PHE A 254 3.38 -16.65 -12.36
CA PHE A 254 2.41 -17.56 -11.78
C PHE A 254 1.59 -18.31 -12.84
N GLU A 255 2.08 -18.37 -14.09
CA GLU A 255 1.37 -18.99 -15.23
C GLU A 255 0.83 -20.40 -14.91
N ARG A 256 1.55 -21.17 -14.07
CA ARG A 256 1.17 -22.54 -13.70
C ARG A 256 0.20 -22.65 -12.53
N THR A 257 0.05 -21.61 -11.72
CA THR A 257 -0.66 -21.65 -10.44
C THR A 257 -1.81 -20.65 -10.34
N LEU A 258 -1.81 -19.60 -11.16
CA LEU A 258 -2.78 -18.52 -11.14
C LEU A 258 -4.18 -19.03 -11.53
N GLU A 259 -5.11 -18.97 -10.58
CA GLU A 259 -6.52 -19.32 -10.74
C GLU A 259 -7.41 -18.08 -10.89
N GLU A 260 -7.08 -16.95 -10.26
CA GLU A 260 -7.89 -15.73 -10.31
C GLU A 260 -7.02 -14.50 -10.54
N LEU A 261 -7.43 -13.66 -11.50
CA LEU A 261 -6.76 -12.39 -11.82
C LEU A 261 -7.78 -11.25 -11.88
N TYR A 262 -7.56 -10.23 -11.06
CA TYR A 262 -8.35 -8.99 -11.01
C TYR A 262 -7.51 -7.83 -11.53
N LEU A 263 -8.04 -7.09 -12.51
CA LEU A 263 -7.40 -5.98 -13.23
C LEU A 263 -8.36 -4.78 -13.35
N ASP A 264 -9.32 -4.71 -12.44
CA ASP A 264 -10.44 -3.78 -12.46
C ASP A 264 -9.95 -2.31 -12.40
N ALA A 265 -10.65 -1.39 -13.07
CA ALA A 265 -10.39 0.06 -12.98
C ALA A 265 -8.93 0.45 -13.27
N ASN A 266 -8.45 0.08 -14.46
CA ASN A 266 -7.14 0.43 -14.98
C ASN A 266 -7.29 1.09 -16.37
N GLN A 267 -6.20 1.25 -17.12
CA GLN A 267 -6.13 1.87 -18.45
C GLN A 267 -5.57 0.87 -19.48
N ILE A 268 -5.93 -0.41 -19.35
CA ILE A 268 -5.38 -1.49 -20.17
C ILE A 268 -6.09 -1.50 -21.52
N GLU A 269 -5.33 -1.25 -22.59
CA GLU A 269 -5.85 -1.23 -23.97
C GLU A 269 -5.86 -2.61 -24.64
N GLU A 270 -4.94 -3.51 -24.24
CA GLU A 270 -4.80 -4.85 -24.81
C GLU A 270 -4.35 -5.91 -23.79
N LEU A 271 -4.81 -7.15 -24.00
CA LEU A 271 -4.35 -8.31 -23.22
C LEU A 271 -3.15 -8.99 -23.89
N PRO A 272 -2.02 -9.16 -23.18
CA PRO A 272 -0.83 -9.77 -23.76
C PRO A 272 -1.02 -11.26 -24.00
N LYS A 273 -0.38 -11.79 -25.05
CA LYS A 273 -0.50 -13.19 -25.47
C LYS A 273 -0.14 -14.19 -24.36
N GLN A 274 0.79 -13.81 -23.50
CA GLN A 274 1.29 -14.61 -22.38
C GLN A 274 0.21 -14.89 -21.33
N LEU A 275 -0.78 -14.01 -21.16
CA LEU A 275 -1.89 -14.23 -20.22
C LEU A 275 -2.66 -15.51 -20.56
N PHE A 276 -2.76 -15.82 -21.85
CA PHE A 276 -3.49 -16.98 -22.35
C PHE A 276 -2.72 -18.30 -22.18
N ASN A 277 -1.50 -18.24 -21.64
CA ASN A 277 -0.76 -19.43 -21.21
C ASN A 277 -1.14 -19.86 -19.78
N CYS A 278 -1.84 -19.02 -19.00
CA CYS A 278 -2.24 -19.33 -17.62
C CYS A 278 -3.34 -20.41 -17.57
N GLN A 279 -2.95 -21.68 -17.76
CA GLN A 279 -3.88 -22.80 -17.91
C GLN A 279 -4.72 -23.09 -16.66
N ALA A 280 -4.26 -22.65 -15.48
CA ALA A 280 -4.99 -22.80 -14.23
C ALA A 280 -6.09 -21.74 -14.04
N LEU A 281 -6.14 -20.69 -14.87
CA LEU A 281 -7.01 -19.54 -14.68
C LEU A 281 -8.49 -19.93 -14.79
N ARG A 282 -9.24 -19.63 -13.72
CA ARG A 282 -10.68 -19.85 -13.53
C ARG A 282 -11.46 -18.56 -13.51
N LYS A 283 -10.84 -17.46 -13.09
CA LYS A 283 -11.47 -16.14 -13.06
C LYS A 283 -10.57 -15.08 -13.65
N LEU A 284 -11.13 -14.30 -14.58
CA LEU A 284 -10.49 -13.13 -15.15
C LEU A 284 -11.46 -11.95 -15.05
N SER A 285 -11.09 -10.94 -14.26
CA SER A 285 -11.87 -9.72 -14.03
C SER A 285 -11.08 -8.52 -14.54
N ILE A 286 -11.64 -7.80 -15.51
CA ILE A 286 -11.04 -6.60 -16.13
C ILE A 286 -12.11 -5.52 -16.42
N PRO A 287 -13.07 -5.23 -15.51
CA PRO A 287 -14.04 -4.17 -15.73
C PRO A 287 -13.38 -2.80 -15.70
N ASP A 288 -14.00 -1.81 -16.35
CA ASP A 288 -13.59 -0.40 -16.31
C ASP A 288 -12.15 -0.21 -16.80
N ASN A 289 -11.90 -0.60 -18.05
CA ASN A 289 -10.63 -0.50 -18.76
C ASN A 289 -10.86 -0.02 -20.20
N ASP A 290 -9.79 0.10 -20.98
CA ASP A 290 -9.83 0.62 -22.35
C ASP A 290 -9.72 -0.50 -23.43
N LEU A 291 -10.15 -1.74 -23.11
CA LEU A 291 -10.03 -2.86 -24.04
C LEU A 291 -10.92 -2.67 -25.27
N SER A 292 -10.32 -2.66 -26.45
CA SER A 292 -11.04 -2.53 -27.73
C SER A 292 -11.52 -3.85 -28.33
N SER A 293 -10.87 -4.96 -27.97
CA SER A 293 -11.21 -6.29 -28.50
C SER A 293 -10.72 -7.41 -27.58
N LEU A 294 -11.41 -8.56 -27.66
CA LEU A 294 -10.99 -9.79 -26.99
C LEU A 294 -10.23 -10.68 -28.00
N PRO A 295 -8.94 -11.00 -27.78
CA PRO A 295 -8.16 -11.76 -28.76
C PRO A 295 -8.65 -13.20 -28.86
N THR A 296 -8.48 -13.82 -30.03
CA THR A 296 -8.81 -15.23 -30.25
C THR A 296 -8.08 -16.17 -29.28
N SER A 297 -6.95 -15.75 -28.72
CA SER A 297 -6.21 -16.53 -27.72
C SER A 297 -7.00 -16.79 -26.43
N ILE A 298 -8.07 -16.05 -26.13
CA ILE A 298 -8.93 -16.34 -24.96
C ILE A 298 -9.42 -17.80 -24.92
N ALA A 299 -9.59 -18.40 -26.10
CA ALA A 299 -10.00 -19.79 -26.29
C ALA A 299 -9.05 -20.83 -25.68
N SER A 300 -7.79 -20.47 -25.35
CA SER A 300 -6.86 -21.38 -24.67
C SER A 300 -7.08 -21.46 -23.17
N LEU A 301 -7.82 -20.53 -22.55
CA LEU A 301 -8.18 -20.58 -21.14
C LEU A 301 -9.34 -21.58 -20.93
N VAL A 302 -9.06 -22.86 -21.15
CA VAL A 302 -10.05 -23.94 -21.14
C VAL A 302 -10.68 -24.20 -19.77
N ASN A 303 -10.03 -23.73 -18.71
CA ASN A 303 -10.49 -23.85 -17.31
C ASN A 303 -11.21 -22.60 -16.80
N LEU A 304 -11.35 -21.56 -17.63
CA LEU A 304 -12.02 -20.30 -17.26
C LEU A 304 -13.49 -20.56 -16.95
N LYS A 305 -13.95 -20.08 -15.79
CA LYS A 305 -15.32 -20.21 -15.26
C LYS A 305 -16.04 -18.87 -15.22
N GLU A 306 -15.31 -17.81 -14.87
CA GLU A 306 -15.83 -16.46 -14.72
C GLU A 306 -15.00 -15.50 -15.57
N LEU A 307 -15.68 -14.75 -16.43
CA LEU A 307 -15.08 -13.68 -17.23
C LEU A 307 -15.90 -12.40 -17.03
N ASP A 308 -15.28 -11.38 -16.44
CA ASP A 308 -15.83 -10.03 -16.36
C ASP A 308 -14.96 -9.09 -17.19
N ILE A 309 -15.58 -8.51 -18.22
CA ILE A 309 -15.00 -7.55 -19.16
C ILE A 309 -15.93 -6.35 -19.34
N SER A 310 -16.81 -6.09 -18.35
CA SER A 310 -17.78 -5.00 -18.42
C SER A 310 -17.12 -3.62 -18.50
N LYS A 311 -17.84 -2.61 -19.00
CA LYS A 311 -17.32 -1.22 -19.12
C LYS A 311 -15.97 -1.15 -19.85
N ASN A 312 -15.93 -1.71 -21.05
CA ASN A 312 -14.79 -1.63 -21.96
C ASN A 312 -15.29 -1.18 -23.35
N GLY A 313 -14.42 -1.20 -24.36
CA GLY A 313 -14.73 -0.88 -25.76
C GLY A 313 -14.89 -2.10 -26.67
N ILE A 314 -15.25 -3.27 -26.15
CA ILE A 314 -15.27 -4.53 -26.90
C ILE A 314 -16.45 -4.58 -27.88
N GLN A 315 -16.15 -4.79 -29.16
CA GLN A 315 -17.17 -4.80 -30.23
C GLN A 315 -17.71 -6.18 -30.57
N ASP A 316 -16.89 -7.23 -30.45
CA ASP A 316 -17.25 -8.59 -30.82
C ASP A 316 -16.53 -9.61 -29.92
N PHE A 317 -17.19 -10.74 -29.65
CA PHE A 317 -16.53 -11.93 -29.12
C PHE A 317 -15.94 -12.77 -30.26
N PRO A 318 -14.78 -13.43 -30.06
CA PRO A 318 -14.20 -14.29 -31.09
C PRO A 318 -14.97 -15.61 -31.22
N GLU A 319 -15.09 -16.14 -32.45
CA GLU A 319 -15.81 -17.41 -32.74
C GLU A 319 -15.31 -18.63 -31.96
N ASN A 320 -14.05 -18.60 -31.52
CA ASN A 320 -13.43 -19.67 -30.76
C ASN A 320 -13.68 -19.59 -29.24
N ILE A 321 -14.47 -18.63 -28.76
CA ILE A 321 -14.91 -18.57 -27.35
C ILE A 321 -15.58 -19.87 -26.89
N LYS A 322 -16.19 -20.63 -27.82
CA LYS A 322 -16.72 -22.00 -27.64
C LYS A 322 -15.75 -22.99 -26.99
N CYS A 323 -14.44 -22.74 -27.07
CA CYS A 323 -13.41 -23.58 -26.47
C CYS A 323 -13.31 -23.43 -24.94
N CYS A 324 -13.78 -22.31 -24.37
CA CYS A 324 -13.84 -22.06 -22.94
C CYS A 324 -15.02 -22.82 -22.29
N LYS A 325 -15.00 -24.15 -22.40
CA LYS A 325 -16.13 -25.04 -22.04
C LYS A 325 -16.52 -24.99 -20.56
N CYS A 326 -15.63 -24.49 -19.70
CA CYS A 326 -15.88 -24.36 -18.26
C CYS A 326 -16.61 -23.05 -17.89
N LEU A 327 -16.82 -22.12 -18.84
CA LEU A 327 -17.46 -20.84 -18.54
C LEU A 327 -18.87 -21.03 -17.99
N THR A 328 -19.11 -20.43 -16.83
CA THR A 328 -20.37 -20.44 -16.10
C THR A 328 -20.96 -19.05 -15.95
N ILE A 329 -20.13 -18.01 -15.92
CA ILE A 329 -20.52 -16.62 -15.75
C ILE A 329 -19.76 -15.76 -16.75
N ILE A 330 -20.50 -14.93 -17.50
CA ILE A 330 -19.95 -13.89 -18.35
C ILE A 330 -20.66 -12.58 -18.02
N GLU A 331 -19.89 -11.57 -17.65
CA GLU A 331 -20.32 -10.18 -17.49
C GLU A 331 -19.60 -9.33 -18.54
N ALA A 332 -20.37 -8.79 -19.47
CA ALA A 332 -19.87 -7.99 -20.58
C ALA A 332 -20.76 -6.76 -20.84
N SER A 333 -21.54 -6.35 -19.84
CA SER A 333 -22.36 -5.14 -19.88
C SER A 333 -21.51 -3.90 -20.16
N VAL A 334 -22.12 -2.86 -20.75
CA VAL A 334 -21.45 -1.59 -21.08
C VAL A 334 -20.26 -1.82 -22.03
N ASN A 335 -20.53 -2.46 -23.17
CA ASN A 335 -19.58 -2.66 -24.27
C ASN A 335 -20.34 -2.54 -25.60
N PRO A 336 -19.77 -2.02 -26.69
CA PRO A 336 -20.46 -1.88 -27.99
C PRO A 336 -20.62 -3.22 -28.77
N ILE A 337 -21.19 -4.25 -28.15
CA ILE A 337 -21.33 -5.61 -28.70
C ILE A 337 -22.58 -5.75 -29.58
N SER A 338 -22.43 -5.47 -30.87
CA SER A 338 -23.56 -5.51 -31.82
C SER A 338 -24.19 -6.90 -32.01
N LYS A 339 -23.39 -7.98 -31.86
CA LYS A 339 -23.80 -9.38 -32.06
C LYS A 339 -22.95 -10.35 -31.23
N LEU A 340 -23.51 -11.51 -30.92
CA LEU A 340 -22.75 -12.65 -30.39
C LEU A 340 -22.39 -13.63 -31.52
N PRO A 341 -21.20 -14.26 -31.50
CA PRO A 341 -20.81 -15.28 -32.48
C PRO A 341 -21.63 -16.57 -32.33
N ASP A 342 -21.71 -17.38 -33.38
CA ASP A 342 -22.44 -18.67 -33.33
C ASP A 342 -21.79 -19.63 -32.32
N GLY A 343 -20.47 -19.55 -32.15
CA GLY A 343 -19.71 -20.26 -31.12
C GLY A 343 -20.22 -20.02 -29.69
N PHE A 344 -20.86 -18.89 -29.41
CA PHE A 344 -21.39 -18.57 -28.07
C PHE A 344 -22.46 -19.57 -27.62
N THR A 345 -23.24 -20.11 -28.57
CA THR A 345 -24.29 -21.13 -28.31
C THR A 345 -23.74 -22.50 -27.90
N GLN A 346 -22.41 -22.66 -27.89
CA GLN A 346 -21.71 -23.90 -27.49
C GLN A 346 -21.17 -23.84 -26.05
N LEU A 347 -21.37 -22.73 -25.34
CA LEU A 347 -21.03 -22.58 -23.92
C LEU A 347 -22.06 -23.29 -23.03
N LEU A 348 -22.18 -24.62 -23.16
CA LEU A 348 -23.24 -25.42 -22.54
C LEU A 348 -23.24 -25.42 -21.00
N ASN A 349 -22.18 -24.90 -20.39
CA ASN A 349 -22.07 -24.73 -18.94
C ASN A 349 -22.46 -23.33 -18.45
N LEU A 350 -22.77 -22.40 -19.35
CA LEU A 350 -23.12 -21.03 -19.00
C LEU A 350 -24.41 -21.00 -18.19
N THR A 351 -24.34 -20.33 -17.04
CA THR A 351 -25.46 -20.20 -16.09
C THR A 351 -25.90 -18.76 -15.91
N GLN A 352 -24.99 -17.80 -16.08
CA GLN A 352 -25.27 -16.37 -15.96
C GLN A 352 -24.63 -15.64 -17.13
N LEU A 353 -25.42 -14.80 -17.80
CA LEU A 353 -24.97 -13.93 -18.86
C LEU A 353 -25.54 -12.53 -18.67
N TYR A 354 -24.65 -11.56 -18.56
CA TYR A 354 -24.98 -10.16 -18.42
C TYR A 354 -24.44 -9.38 -19.62
N LEU A 355 -25.35 -8.73 -20.33
CA LEU A 355 -25.09 -7.95 -21.53
C LEU A 355 -25.96 -6.69 -21.51
N ASN A 356 -26.03 -6.01 -20.37
CA ASN A 356 -26.80 -4.77 -20.28
C ASN A 356 -26.04 -3.64 -21.00
N ASP A 357 -26.75 -2.75 -21.69
CA ASP A 357 -26.13 -1.62 -22.40
C ASP A 357 -25.01 -2.10 -23.37
N ALA A 358 -25.34 -3.13 -24.16
CA ALA A 358 -24.39 -3.80 -25.04
C ALA A 358 -24.60 -3.47 -26.54
N PHE A 359 -25.58 -2.63 -26.90
CA PHE A 359 -25.96 -2.32 -28.28
C PHE A 359 -26.38 -3.55 -29.13
N LEU A 360 -26.76 -4.65 -28.49
CA LEU A 360 -27.03 -5.92 -29.14
C LEU A 360 -28.29 -5.85 -30.02
N GLU A 361 -28.19 -6.20 -31.31
CA GLU A 361 -29.32 -6.15 -32.25
C GLU A 361 -30.12 -7.46 -32.30
N PHE A 362 -29.46 -8.60 -32.15
CA PHE A 362 -30.05 -9.92 -32.17
C PHE A 362 -29.22 -10.93 -31.37
N LEU A 363 -29.88 -11.98 -30.89
CA LEU A 363 -29.22 -13.17 -30.37
C LEU A 363 -29.10 -14.24 -31.47
N PRO A 364 -28.07 -15.10 -31.44
CA PRO A 364 -27.91 -16.21 -32.38
C PRO A 364 -29.15 -17.13 -32.43
N ALA A 365 -29.47 -17.69 -33.61
CA ALA A 365 -30.68 -18.50 -33.79
C ALA A 365 -30.74 -19.75 -32.87
N ASN A 366 -29.59 -20.28 -32.46
CA ASN A 366 -29.48 -21.46 -31.59
C ASN A 366 -29.28 -21.11 -30.11
N PHE A 367 -29.67 -19.91 -29.66
CA PHE A 367 -29.43 -19.46 -28.28
C PHE A 367 -30.05 -20.38 -27.22
N GLY A 368 -31.18 -21.02 -27.52
CA GLY A 368 -31.83 -22.03 -26.67
C GLY A 368 -30.98 -23.26 -26.33
N ARG A 369 -29.84 -23.47 -26.99
CA ARG A 369 -28.87 -24.53 -26.61
C ARG A 369 -28.23 -24.32 -25.24
N LEU A 370 -28.28 -23.11 -24.70
CA LEU A 370 -27.75 -22.76 -23.38
C LEU A 370 -28.70 -23.24 -22.27
N VAL A 371 -28.95 -24.55 -22.21
CA VAL A 371 -29.94 -25.19 -21.33
C VAL A 371 -29.68 -25.02 -19.83
N LYS A 372 -28.46 -24.61 -19.45
CA LYS A 372 -28.09 -24.33 -18.06
C LYS A 372 -28.22 -22.85 -17.69
N LEU A 373 -28.53 -21.97 -18.65
CA LEU A 373 -28.64 -20.54 -18.42
C LEU A 373 -29.84 -20.26 -17.50
N ARG A 374 -29.56 -19.59 -16.39
CA ARG A 374 -30.54 -19.24 -15.35
C ARG A 374 -30.78 -17.74 -15.27
N ILE A 375 -29.73 -16.96 -15.52
CA ILE A 375 -29.77 -15.51 -15.50
C ILE A 375 -29.33 -15.02 -16.87
N LEU A 376 -30.19 -14.22 -17.50
CA LEU A 376 -29.95 -13.55 -18.77
C LEU A 376 -30.41 -12.10 -18.63
N GLU A 377 -29.46 -11.18 -18.55
CA GLU A 377 -29.72 -9.74 -18.43
C GLU A 377 -29.35 -9.05 -19.74
N LEU A 378 -30.34 -8.43 -20.37
CA LEU A 378 -30.26 -7.83 -21.71
C LEU A 378 -30.85 -6.41 -21.74
N ARG A 379 -30.84 -5.70 -20.61
CA ARG A 379 -31.44 -4.36 -20.51
C ARG A 379 -30.68 -3.38 -21.39
N GLU A 380 -31.35 -2.33 -21.86
CA GLU A 380 -30.72 -1.27 -22.66
C GLU A 380 -29.98 -1.77 -23.93
N ASN A 381 -30.58 -2.73 -24.65
CA ASN A 381 -30.08 -3.19 -25.96
C ASN A 381 -31.00 -2.73 -27.12
N HIS A 382 -30.59 -3.05 -28.34
CA HIS A 382 -31.33 -2.75 -29.58
C HIS A 382 -32.04 -3.99 -30.16
N LEU A 383 -32.40 -4.94 -29.29
CA LEU A 383 -33.01 -6.20 -29.67
C LEU A 383 -34.37 -5.97 -30.33
N LYS A 384 -34.50 -6.38 -31.59
CA LYS A 384 -35.78 -6.32 -32.33
C LYS A 384 -36.68 -7.51 -32.05
N THR A 385 -36.07 -8.68 -31.85
CA THR A 385 -36.74 -9.96 -31.64
C THR A 385 -35.89 -10.85 -30.75
N LEU A 386 -36.53 -11.71 -29.96
CA LEU A 386 -35.85 -12.79 -29.24
C LEU A 386 -35.97 -14.10 -30.05
N PRO A 387 -34.90 -14.91 -30.14
CA PRO A 387 -34.97 -16.23 -30.76
C PRO A 387 -35.87 -17.15 -29.94
N ASN A 388 -36.39 -18.21 -30.58
CA ASN A 388 -37.12 -19.25 -29.86
C ASN A 388 -36.16 -19.92 -28.86
N MET A 389 -36.53 -19.85 -27.58
CA MET A 389 -35.74 -20.36 -26.45
C MET A 389 -35.89 -21.86 -26.26
#